data_AF-A0A1G5R8U2-F1
#
_entry.id   AF-A0A1G5R8U2-F1
#
_cell.length_a   1.000
_cell.length_b   1.000
_cell.length_c   1.000
_cell.angle_alpha   90.00
_cell.angle_beta   90.00
_cell.angle_gamma   90.00
#
_symmetry.space_group_name_H-M   'P 1'
#
loop_
_entity.id
_entity.type
_entity.pdbx_description
1 polymer ?
#
loop_
_entity_poly.entity_id
_entity_poly.type
_entity_poly.pdbx_seq_one_letter_code
_entity_poly.pdbx_strand_id
1 'polypeptide(L)'
;MEFLKGIRDPIAKSKISSRVNRMATGNFGDNKPCREGVWELRIDQGPGYRVYYSLVGREVVLLLVGGDKRTQDADIDQAIECLKDYLKR
;
A
#
# COMPACT_ATOMS: atom_id res chain seq x y z
N MET A 1 2.54 7.46 -8.77
CA MET A 1 2.82 6.04 -8.43
C MET A 1 3.94 5.50 -9.29
N GLU A 2 5.18 5.89 -8.99
CA GLU A 2 6.37 5.39 -9.71
C GLU A 2 6.54 3.87 -9.51
N PHE A 3 6.18 3.37 -8.34
CA PHE A 3 6.06 1.94 -8.02
C PHE A 3 5.22 1.16 -9.04
N LEU A 4 3.98 1.58 -9.30
CA LEU A 4 3.08 0.87 -10.24
C LEU A 4 3.61 0.87 -11.67
N LYS A 5 4.38 1.90 -12.07
CA LYS A 5 5.02 1.94 -13.39
C LYS A 5 6.13 0.89 -13.51
N GLY A 6 6.88 0.64 -12.43
CA GLY A 6 7.98 -0.32 -12.37
C GLY A 6 7.57 -1.80 -12.37
N ILE A 7 6.32 -2.11 -12.00
CA ILE A 7 5.80 -3.49 -12.09
C ILE A 7 5.70 -3.89 -13.57
N ARG A 8 6.25 -5.05 -13.94
CA ARG A 8 6.14 -5.58 -15.32
C ARG A 8 4.99 -6.58 -15.50
N ASP A 9 4.56 -7.23 -14.42
CA ASP A 9 3.45 -8.19 -14.43
C ASP A 9 2.10 -7.45 -14.59
N PRO A 10 1.39 -7.61 -15.73
CA PRO A 10 0.10 -6.96 -15.97
C PRO A 10 -1.01 -7.51 -15.07
N ILE A 11 -0.94 -8.78 -14.66
CA ILE A 11 -1.91 -9.38 -13.73
C ILE A 11 -1.74 -8.74 -12.36
N ALA A 12 -0.50 -8.54 -11.90
CA ALA A 12 -0.22 -7.84 -10.66
C ALA A 12 -0.78 -6.41 -10.67
N LYS A 13 -0.57 -5.65 -11.75
CA LYS A 13 -1.15 -4.29 -11.89
C LYS A 13 -2.67 -4.29 -11.79
N SER A 14 -3.32 -5.21 -12.48
CA SER A 14 -4.78 -5.32 -12.48
C SER A 14 -5.32 -5.68 -11.08
N LYS A 15 -4.68 -6.65 -10.41
CA LYS A 15 -5.02 -7.04 -9.03
C LYS A 15 -4.84 -5.88 -8.05
N ILE A 16 -3.72 -5.16 -8.13
CA ILE A 16 -3.47 -3.99 -7.26
C ILE A 16 -4.51 -2.90 -7.51
N SER A 17 -4.73 -2.51 -8.77
CA SER A 17 -5.69 -1.45 -9.13
C SER A 17 -7.11 -1.79 -8.68
N SER A 18 -7.55 -3.03 -8.95
CA SER A 18 -8.86 -3.52 -8.51
C SER A 18 -9.01 -3.45 -7.00
N ARG A 19 -7.93 -3.73 -6.26
CA ARG A 19 -7.97 -3.77 -4.81
C ARG A 19 -7.97 -2.38 -4.18
N VAL A 20 -7.17 -1.47 -4.70
CA VAL A 20 -7.22 -0.05 -4.32
C VAL A 20 -8.61 0.53 -4.55
N ASN A 21 -9.25 0.21 -5.69
CA ASN A 21 -10.62 0.66 -5.96
C ASN A 21 -11.64 0.11 -4.96
N ARG A 22 -11.50 -1.16 -4.52
CA ARG A 22 -12.40 -1.76 -3.52
C ARG A 22 -12.25 -1.16 -2.12
N MET A 23 -11.09 -0.59 -1.79
CA MET A 23 -10.90 0.10 -0.49
C MET A 23 -11.83 1.31 -0.35
N ALA A 24 -12.15 2.00 -1.46
CA ALA A 24 -13.07 3.13 -1.45
C ALA A 24 -14.48 2.75 -0.96
N THR A 25 -14.85 1.48 -1.07
CA THR A 25 -16.13 0.94 -0.57
C THR A 25 -15.95 0.13 0.71
N GLY A 26 -14.83 0.29 1.42
CA GLY A 26 -14.55 -0.41 2.68
C GLY A 26 -14.12 -1.87 2.53
N ASN A 27 -13.86 -2.35 1.31
CA ASN A 27 -13.43 -3.74 1.08
C ASN A 27 -11.92 -3.81 0.80
N PHE A 28 -11.15 -4.01 1.86
CA PHE A 28 -9.68 -4.03 1.81
C PHE A 28 -9.08 -5.38 1.39
N GLY A 29 -9.86 -6.47 1.49
CA GLY A 29 -9.35 -7.83 1.36
C GLY A 29 -8.25 -8.15 2.38
N ASP A 30 -7.28 -8.98 1.99
CA ASP A 30 -6.12 -9.39 2.80
C ASP A 30 -5.15 -8.25 3.21
N ASN A 31 -5.45 -7.54 4.27
CA ASN A 31 -4.63 -6.44 4.76
C ASN A 31 -4.11 -6.74 6.18
N LYS A 32 -3.07 -6.02 6.60
CA LYS A 32 -2.50 -6.17 7.93
C LYS A 32 -2.03 -4.82 8.48
N PRO A 33 -2.20 -4.54 9.78
CA PRO A 33 -1.51 -3.43 10.42
C PRO A 33 0.01 -3.69 10.44
N CYS A 34 0.78 -2.63 10.22
CA CYS A 34 2.23 -2.60 10.34
C CYS A 34 2.62 -1.81 11.60
N ARG A 35 3.55 -0.86 11.49
CA ARG A 35 4.01 0.03 12.58
C ARG A 35 3.58 1.48 12.34
N GLU A 36 3.47 2.26 13.42
CA GLU A 36 3.21 3.71 13.41
C GLU A 36 2.00 4.14 12.55
N GLY A 37 0.89 3.40 12.64
CA GLY A 37 -0.35 3.73 11.91
C GLY A 37 -0.34 3.36 10.44
N VAL A 38 0.74 2.77 9.92
CA VAL A 38 0.80 2.22 8.56
C VAL A 38 0.14 0.85 8.50
N TRP A 39 -0.55 0.60 7.40
CA TRP A 39 -1.16 -0.68 7.04
C TRP A 39 -0.64 -1.12 5.68
N GLU A 40 -0.62 -2.43 5.45
CA GLU A 40 -0.29 -3.02 4.16
C GLU A 40 -1.49 -3.74 3.55
N LEU A 41 -1.70 -3.54 2.25
CA LEU A 41 -2.44 -4.47 1.41
C LEU A 41 -1.49 -5.54 0.89
N ARG A 42 -1.86 -6.80 1.07
CA ARG A 42 -1.06 -7.94 0.59
C ARG A 42 -1.67 -8.50 -0.68
N ILE A 43 -0.90 -8.47 -1.77
CA ILE A 43 -1.31 -9.02 -3.07
C ILE A 43 -0.46 -10.25 -3.35
N ASP A 44 -1.09 -11.42 -3.26
CA ASP A 44 -0.45 -12.70 -3.56
C ASP A 44 -0.42 -12.94 -5.08
N GLN A 45 0.58 -12.34 -5.72
CA GLN A 45 0.88 -12.45 -7.14
C GLN A 45 2.39 -12.25 -7.32
N GLY A 46 3.03 -13.16 -8.06
CA GLY A 46 4.47 -13.09 -8.32
C GLY A 46 5.29 -13.02 -7.02
N PRO A 47 6.15 -12.01 -6.82
CA PRO A 47 6.98 -11.87 -5.62
C PRO A 47 6.17 -11.56 -4.34
N GLY A 48 4.87 -11.32 -4.45
CA GLY A 48 3.99 -10.94 -3.36
C GLY A 48 4.08 -9.44 -3.08
N TYR A 49 3.32 -8.66 -3.85
CA TYR A 49 3.34 -7.21 -3.78
C TYR A 49 2.69 -6.66 -2.50
N ARG A 50 3.14 -5.48 -2.08
CA ARG A 50 2.63 -4.71 -0.94
C ARG A 50 2.32 -3.29 -1.38
N VAL A 51 1.18 -2.77 -0.91
CA VAL A 51 0.79 -1.37 -1.09
C VAL A 51 0.47 -0.82 0.29
N TYR A 52 1.07 0.31 0.63
CA TYR A 52 0.96 0.88 1.97
C TYR A 52 -0.04 2.02 2.02
N TYR A 53 -0.82 2.04 3.09
CA TYR A 53 -1.84 3.05 3.34
C TYR A 53 -1.94 3.34 4.84
N SER A 54 -2.69 4.37 5.20
CA SER A 54 -3.06 4.66 6.58
C SER A 54 -4.55 4.97 6.67
N LEU A 55 -5.09 4.83 7.89
CA LEU A 55 -6.45 5.27 8.23
C LEU A 55 -6.32 6.52 9.10
N VAL A 56 -6.70 7.68 8.54
CA VAL A 56 -6.66 8.96 9.27
C VAL A 56 -8.10 9.43 9.44
N GLY A 57 -8.61 9.34 10.68
CA GLY A 57 -10.03 9.57 10.96
C GLY A 57 -10.91 8.59 10.20
N ARG A 58 -11.68 9.07 9.23
CA ARG A 58 -12.57 8.26 8.37
C ARG A 58 -12.02 8.07 6.96
N GLU A 59 -10.83 8.56 6.69
CA GLU A 59 -10.24 8.57 5.35
C GLU A 59 -9.18 7.48 5.21
N VAL A 60 -9.12 6.92 4.00
CA VAL A 60 -8.03 6.03 3.58
C VAL A 60 -6.98 6.88 2.87
N VAL A 61 -5.80 6.97 3.45
CA VAL A 61 -4.67 7.72 2.88
C VAL A 61 -3.72 6.75 2.21
N LEU A 62 -3.67 6.77 0.87
CA LEU A 62 -2.70 5.98 0.12
C LEU A 62 -1.32 6.65 0.19
N LEU A 63 -0.34 5.97 0.78
CA LEU A 63 0.98 6.56 1.08
C LEU A 63 1.92 6.58 -0.14
N LEU A 64 1.43 6.14 -1.30
CA LEU A 64 2.13 6.06 -2.59
C LEU A 64 3.43 5.23 -2.57
N VAL A 65 3.70 4.54 -1.47
CA VAL A 65 4.77 3.56 -1.32
C VAL A 65 4.22 2.17 -1.62
N GLY A 66 5.02 1.36 -2.29
CA GLY A 66 4.71 -0.04 -2.54
C GLY A 66 5.97 -0.77 -2.99
N GLY A 67 5.95 -2.07 -2.82
CA GLY A 67 7.09 -2.94 -3.10
C GLY A 67 6.67 -4.40 -3.15
N ASP A 68 7.61 -5.28 -2.85
CA ASP A 68 7.34 -6.70 -2.65
C ASP A 68 7.92 -7.17 -1.30
N LYS A 69 7.75 -8.45 -0.98
CA LYS A 69 8.19 -8.99 0.32
C LYS A 69 9.67 -8.73 0.63
N ARG A 70 10.53 -8.53 -0.38
CA ARG A 70 11.99 -8.37 -0.19
C ARG A 70 12.36 -7.00 0.36
N THR A 71 11.55 -5.97 0.08
CA THR A 71 11.79 -4.58 0.48
C THR A 71 10.88 -4.13 1.62
N GLN A 72 10.08 -5.05 2.17
CA GLN A 72 8.96 -4.74 3.05
C GLN A 72 9.31 -3.81 4.20
N ASP A 73 10.37 -4.07 4.96
CA ASP A 73 10.74 -3.23 6.09
C ASP A 73 11.15 -1.81 5.68
N ALA A 74 11.92 -1.68 4.60
CA ALA A 74 12.33 -0.37 4.08
C ALA A 74 11.14 0.41 3.51
N ASP A 75 10.21 -0.28 2.85
CA ASP A 75 8.99 0.33 2.33
C ASP A 75 8.08 0.81 3.48
N ILE A 76 8.01 0.05 4.58
CA ILE A 76 7.24 0.45 5.78
C ILE A 76 7.86 1.72 6.39
N ASP A 77 9.18 1.81 6.53
CA ASP A 77 9.83 3.03 7.03
C ASP A 77 9.53 4.24 6.14
N GLN A 78 9.62 4.06 4.82
CA GLN A 78 9.29 5.13 3.89
C GLN A 78 7.81 5.54 3.99
N ALA A 79 6.90 4.57 4.14
CA ALA A 79 5.48 4.83 4.30
C ALA A 79 5.17 5.59 5.60
N ILE A 80 5.89 5.31 6.70
CA ILE A 80 5.77 6.05 7.95
C ILE A 80 6.17 7.52 7.74
N GLU A 81 7.27 7.78 7.05
CA GLU A 81 7.70 9.15 6.78
C GLU A 81 6.70 9.90 5.87
N CYS A 82 6.13 9.21 4.88
CA CYS A 82 5.04 9.77 4.06
C CYS A 82 3.79 10.10 4.91
N LEU A 83 3.44 9.25 5.88
CA LEU A 83 2.31 9.49 6.78
C LEU A 83 2.59 10.69 7.70
N LYS A 84 3.79 10.79 8.27
CA LYS A 84 4.22 11.93 9.09
C LYS A 84 4.18 13.24 8.30
N ASP A 85 4.61 13.23 7.04
CA ASP A 85 4.50 14.40 6.16
C ASP A 85 3.03 14.77 5.92
N TYR A 86 2.17 13.79 5.62
CA TYR A 86 0.74 14.01 5.41
C TYR A 86 0.06 14.64 6.65
N LEU A 87 0.37 14.15 7.86
CA LEU A 87 -0.24 14.62 9.10
C LEU A 87 0.22 16.03 9.55
N LYS A 88 1.31 16.55 8.98
CA LYS A 88 1.82 17.91 9.27
C LYS A 88 1.16 18.99 8.42
N ARG A 89 0.36 18.61 7.43
CA ARG A 89 -0.37 19.51 6.54
C ARG A 89 -1.67 19.96 7.20
#